data_AF-A0A7C9BLA8-F1
#
_entry.id   AF-A0A7C9BLA8-F1
#
_cell.length_a   1.000
_cell.length_b   1.000
_cell.length_c   1.000
_cell.angle_alpha   90.00
_cell.angle_beta   90.00
_cell.angle_gamma   90.00
#
_symmetry.space_group_name_H-M   'P 1'
#
loop_
_entity.id
_entity.type
_entity.pdbx_description
1 polymer ?
#
loop_
_entity_poly.entity_id
_entity_poly.type
_entity_poly.pdbx_seq_one_letter_code
_entity_poly.pdbx_strand_id
1 'polypeptide(L)'
;MASISRFTGLTLATREQLASQTAAFFARGLEGALNTQRAYRSDLHQLRQWLAARGLDELPLASATLAAYLADEATRHAWATLSRRMAAIRKWHKLNQHPDPALDDTVQTVLEGIKRTLGTEPGQAPAFEIEEFKHKIRLIP
;
A
#
# COMPACT_ATOMS: atom_id res chain seq x y z
N MET A 1 3.78 15.59 -63.33
CA MET A 1 4.97 15.74 -62.48
C MET A 1 4.53 15.70 -61.02
N ALA A 2 4.78 14.57 -60.36
CA ALA A 2 4.16 14.16 -59.10
C ALA A 2 4.50 15.09 -57.92
N SER A 3 3.46 15.57 -57.24
CA SER A 3 3.52 16.26 -55.96
C SER A 3 3.46 15.23 -54.84
N ILE A 4 4.61 14.90 -54.24
CA ILE A 4 4.66 14.14 -52.98
C ILE A 4 5.72 14.79 -52.08
N SER A 5 5.26 15.50 -51.06
CA SER A 5 5.97 15.58 -49.78
C SER A 5 5.07 16.17 -48.71
N ARG A 6 4.36 15.29 -48.01
CA ARG A 6 3.97 15.52 -46.62
C ARG A 6 4.54 14.37 -45.80
N PHE A 7 5.78 14.51 -45.36
CA PHE A 7 6.25 13.80 -44.19
C PHE A 7 5.90 14.65 -42.98
N THR A 8 4.82 14.30 -42.30
CA THR A 8 4.47 14.79 -40.97
C THR A 8 5.56 14.37 -40.00
N GLY A 9 6.42 15.31 -39.61
CA GLY A 9 7.46 15.09 -38.62
C GLY A 9 6.83 14.79 -37.26
N LEU A 10 7.01 13.56 -36.78
CA LEU A 10 6.90 13.24 -35.36
C LEU A 10 8.01 14.02 -34.64
N THR A 11 7.65 15.14 -34.03
CA THR A 11 8.57 15.91 -33.19
C THR A 11 8.86 15.08 -31.93
N LEU A 12 10.09 14.58 -31.82
CA LEU A 12 10.55 13.86 -30.63
C LEU A 12 10.59 14.84 -29.44
N ALA A 13 10.15 14.37 -28.27
CA ALA A 13 10.22 15.15 -27.05
C ALA A 13 11.68 15.49 -26.72
N THR A 14 11.91 16.74 -26.33
CA THR A 14 13.23 17.19 -25.85
C THR A 14 13.60 16.50 -24.55
N ARG A 15 14.91 16.42 -24.27
CA ARG A 15 15.43 15.85 -23.02
C ARG A 15 14.83 16.51 -21.77
N GLU A 16 14.60 17.81 -21.82
CA GLU A 16 13.99 18.57 -20.73
C GLU A 16 12.52 18.19 -20.50
N GLN A 17 11.74 18.07 -21.59
CA GLN A 17 10.36 17.59 -21.52
C GLN A 17 10.28 16.17 -20.95
N LEU A 18 11.19 15.28 -21.34
CA LEU A 18 11.27 13.92 -20.80
C LEU A 18 11.63 13.91 -19.30
N ALA A 19 12.57 14.75 -18.88
CA ALA A 19 12.95 14.88 -17.47
C ALA A 19 11.78 15.39 -16.60
N SER A 20 11.10 16.43 -17.06
CA SER A 20 9.92 16.99 -16.36
C SER A 20 8.78 15.99 -16.27
N GLN A 21 8.49 15.27 -17.36
CA GLN A 21 7.48 14.22 -17.38
C GLN A 21 7.84 13.06 -16.42
N THR A 22 9.11 12.66 -16.40
CA THR A 22 9.61 11.63 -15.48
C THR A 22 9.43 12.07 -14.02
N ALA A 23 9.80 13.31 -13.68
CA ALA A 23 9.63 13.85 -12.35
C ALA A 23 8.15 13.91 -11.93
N ALA A 24 7.24 14.29 -12.82
CA ALA A 24 5.81 14.32 -12.55
C ALA A 24 5.25 12.92 -12.26
N PHE A 25 5.58 11.91 -13.07
CA PHE A 25 5.15 10.54 -12.83
C PHE A 25 5.78 9.94 -11.57
N PHE A 26 7.05 10.27 -11.30
CA PHE A 26 7.71 9.86 -10.07
C PHE A 26 7.00 10.43 -8.83
N ALA A 27 6.67 11.74 -8.84
CA ALA A 27 5.93 12.37 -7.76
C ALA A 27 4.56 11.73 -7.53
N ARG A 28 3.78 11.51 -8.61
CA ARG A 28 2.48 10.83 -8.52
C ARG A 28 2.59 9.38 -8.03
N GLY A 29 3.62 8.66 -8.45
CA GLY A 29 3.91 7.30 -7.97
C GLY A 29 4.32 7.28 -6.49
N LEU A 30 4.99 8.34 -6.02
CA LEU A 30 5.30 8.51 -4.60
C LEU A 30 4.05 8.84 -3.77
N GLU A 31 3.15 9.68 -4.27
CA GLU A 31 1.90 10.02 -3.57
C GLU A 31 0.93 8.83 -3.49
N GLY A 32 0.76 8.10 -4.59
CA GLY A 32 -0.23 7.03 -4.70
C GLY A 32 -1.68 7.53 -4.65
N ALA A 33 -2.64 6.60 -4.76
CA ALA A 33 -4.07 6.93 -4.75
C ALA A 33 -4.53 7.49 -3.38
N LEU A 34 -5.48 8.42 -3.39
CA LEU A 34 -6.00 9.07 -2.16
C LEU A 34 -6.53 8.05 -1.13
N ASN A 35 -7.23 7.02 -1.59
CA ASN A 35 -7.73 5.96 -0.71
C ASN A 35 -6.59 5.17 -0.06
N THR A 36 -5.51 4.91 -0.79
CA THR A 36 -4.30 4.27 -0.27
C THR A 36 -3.61 5.16 0.76
N GLN A 37 -3.51 6.46 0.51
CA GLN A 37 -2.94 7.41 1.47
C GLN A 37 -3.74 7.43 2.78
N ARG A 38 -5.07 7.47 2.70
CA ARG A 38 -5.95 7.43 3.88
C ARG A 38 -5.79 6.12 4.65
N ALA A 39 -5.77 4.99 3.95
CA ALA A 39 -5.56 3.68 4.56
C ALA A 39 -4.20 3.59 5.27
N TYR A 40 -3.13 4.03 4.62
CA TYR A 40 -1.78 4.01 5.20
C TYR A 40 -1.66 4.94 6.41
N ARG A 41 -2.28 6.12 6.39
CA ARG A 41 -2.31 7.01 7.56
C ARG A 41 -2.98 6.35 8.76
N SER A 42 -4.10 5.67 8.53
CA SER A 42 -4.80 4.91 9.58
C SER A 42 -3.94 3.75 10.11
N ASP A 43 -3.30 3.00 9.21
CA ASP A 43 -2.44 1.88 9.59
C ASP A 43 -1.24 2.34 10.43
N LEU A 44 -0.58 3.43 10.04
CA LEU A 44 0.54 4.01 10.78
C LEU A 44 0.11 4.59 12.14
N HIS A 45 -1.11 5.11 12.24
CA HIS A 45 -1.66 5.55 13.52
C HIS A 45 -1.89 4.37 14.47
N GLN A 46 -2.49 3.28 13.99
CA GLN A 46 -2.70 2.05 14.76
C GLN A 46 -1.37 1.43 15.20
N LEU A 47 -0.36 1.43 14.32
CA LEU A 47 0.99 1.01 14.68
C LEU A 47 1.58 1.85 15.83
N ARG A 48 1.46 3.18 15.77
CA ARG A 48 1.94 4.06 16.84
C ARG A 48 1.24 3.79 18.18
N GLN A 49 -0.06 3.51 18.14
CA GLN A 49 -0.79 3.10 19.35
C GLN A 49 -0.29 1.76 19.89
N TRP A 50 -0.03 0.79 19.02
CA TRP A 50 0.52 -0.52 19.38
C TRP A 50 1.92 -0.40 20.02
N LEU A 51 2.76 0.47 19.48
CA LEU A 51 4.09 0.78 19.99
C LEU A 51 4.01 1.46 21.38
N ALA A 52 3.20 2.52 21.48
CA ALA A 52 3.03 3.28 22.73
C ALA A 52 2.48 2.40 23.88
N ALA A 53 1.56 1.48 23.59
CA ALA A 53 1.04 0.53 24.57
C ALA A 53 2.10 -0.42 25.15
N ARG A 54 3.27 -0.52 24.49
CA ARG A 54 4.42 -1.35 24.89
C ARG A 54 5.62 -0.52 25.34
N GLY A 55 5.46 0.79 25.50
CA GLY A 55 6.56 1.69 25.85
C GLY A 55 7.63 1.80 24.76
N LEU A 56 7.25 1.56 23.50
CA LEU A 56 8.12 1.71 22.35
C LEU A 56 7.74 3.00 21.62
N ASP A 57 8.72 3.86 21.33
CA ASP A 57 8.45 5.16 20.69
C ASP A 57 9.10 5.31 19.30
N GLU A 58 9.91 4.32 18.87
CA GLU A 58 10.81 4.53 17.74
C GLU A 58 10.25 4.02 16.41
N LEU A 59 9.86 5.01 15.59
CA LEU A 59 10.13 4.96 14.17
C LEU A 59 11.51 5.59 13.92
N PRO A 60 12.38 5.00 13.08
CA PRO A 60 12.17 3.83 12.23
C PRO A 60 12.04 2.50 13.01
N LEU A 61 11.19 1.59 12.54
CA LEU A 61 11.09 0.26 13.17
C LEU A 61 12.36 -0.55 12.93
N ALA A 62 12.83 -1.21 13.99
CA ALA A 62 13.72 -2.36 13.87
C ALA A 62 12.97 -3.57 13.28
N SER A 63 13.67 -4.44 12.55
CA SER A 63 13.12 -5.67 11.96
C SER A 63 12.44 -6.57 13.00
N ALA A 64 13.06 -6.73 14.18
CA ALA A 64 12.50 -7.52 15.27
C ALA A 64 11.15 -6.97 15.78
N THR A 65 11.04 -5.65 15.91
CA THR A 65 9.78 -4.97 16.32
C THR A 65 8.70 -5.14 15.25
N LEU A 66 9.07 -5.06 13.97
CA LEU A 66 8.14 -5.32 12.87
C LEU A 66 7.62 -6.77 12.89
N ALA A 67 8.51 -7.75 13.09
CA ALA A 67 8.12 -9.16 13.20
C ALA A 67 7.13 -9.39 14.35
N ALA A 68 7.42 -8.84 15.54
CA ALA A 68 6.56 -8.94 16.71
C ALA A 68 5.18 -8.29 16.49
N TYR A 69 5.15 -7.10 15.87
CA TYR A 69 3.91 -6.41 15.52
C TYR A 69 3.03 -7.26 14.59
N LEU A 70 3.60 -7.84 13.53
CA LEU A 70 2.82 -8.63 12.57
C LEU A 70 2.30 -9.92 13.19
N ALA A 71 3.11 -10.58 14.02
CA ALA A 71 2.71 -11.79 14.73
C ALA A 71 1.54 -11.52 15.68
N ASP A 72 1.59 -10.41 16.43
CA ASP A 72 0.49 -10.01 17.33
C ASP A 72 -0.79 -9.66 16.54
N GLU A 73 -0.67 -8.87 15.47
CA GLU A 73 -1.83 -8.47 14.66
C GLU A 73 -2.43 -9.65 13.88
N ALA A 74 -1.64 -10.68 13.55
CA ALA A 74 -2.12 -11.89 12.89
C ALA A 74 -3.15 -12.67 13.71
N THR A 75 -3.19 -12.48 15.02
CA THR A 75 -4.21 -13.10 15.89
C THR A 75 -5.62 -12.55 15.65
N ARG A 76 -5.74 -11.35 15.07
CA ARG A 76 -7.01 -10.60 14.94
C ARG A 76 -7.33 -10.16 13.51
N HIS A 77 -6.41 -10.29 12.57
CA HIS A 77 -6.57 -9.73 11.23
C HIS A 77 -6.17 -10.72 10.13
N ALA A 78 -6.95 -10.71 9.05
CA ALA A 78 -6.66 -11.49 7.85
C ALA A 78 -5.37 -11.02 7.15
N TRP A 79 -4.76 -11.92 6.35
CA TRP A 79 -3.53 -11.68 5.59
C TRP A 79 -3.57 -10.39 4.75
N ALA A 80 -4.70 -10.09 4.11
CA ALA A 80 -4.86 -8.90 3.28
C ALA A 80 -4.67 -7.59 4.09
N THR A 81 -5.14 -7.58 5.34
CA THR A 81 -4.97 -6.43 6.24
C THR A 81 -3.52 -6.29 6.67
N LEU A 82 -2.86 -7.39 7.05
CA LEU A 82 -1.45 -7.39 7.44
C LEU A 82 -0.55 -6.95 6.29
N SER A 83 -0.80 -7.45 5.08
CA SER A 83 -0.08 -7.07 3.86
C SER A 83 -0.20 -5.57 3.58
N ARG A 84 -1.39 -4.99 3.76
CA ARG A 84 -1.60 -3.54 3.58
C ARG A 84 -0.87 -2.73 4.65
N ARG A 85 -0.94 -3.13 5.92
CA ARG A 85 -0.22 -2.49 7.02
C ARG A 85 1.30 -2.55 6.83
N MET A 86 1.81 -3.70 6.41
CA MET A 86 3.21 -3.87 6.00
C MET A 86 3.58 -2.87 4.90
N ALA A 87 2.79 -2.78 3.83
CA ALA A 87 3.05 -1.84 2.75
C ALA A 87 3.06 -0.37 3.23
N ALA A 88 2.20 0.00 4.19
CA ALA A 88 2.21 1.32 4.82
C ALA A 88 3.53 1.60 5.57
N ILE A 89 4.03 0.62 6.34
CA ILE A 89 5.30 0.70 7.08
C ILE A 89 6.48 0.84 6.11
N ARG A 90 6.56 -0.03 5.10
CA ARG A 90 7.59 0.02 4.05
C ARG A 90 7.58 1.37 3.33
N LYS A 91 6.38 1.90 3.03
CA LYS A 91 6.21 3.21 2.42
C LYS A 91 6.72 4.33 3.31
N TRP A 92 6.42 4.29 4.62
CA TRP A 92 6.94 5.25 5.59
C TRP A 92 8.47 5.23 5.61
N HIS A 93 9.10 4.06 5.70
CA HIS A 93 10.56 3.93 5.66
C HIS A 93 11.15 4.50 4.36
N LYS A 94 10.58 4.13 3.21
CA LYS A 94 11.02 4.63 1.90
C LYS A 94 10.93 6.16 1.78
N LEU A 95 9.83 6.76 2.24
CA LEU A 95 9.65 8.22 2.18
C LEU A 95 10.57 8.98 3.13
N ASN A 96 10.97 8.35 4.25
CA ASN A 96 11.92 8.91 5.22
C ASN A 96 13.36 8.42 5.00
N GLN A 97 13.64 7.79 3.86
CA GLN A 97 14.99 7.31 3.49
C GLN A 97 15.62 6.34 4.50
N HIS A 98 14.81 5.60 5.24
CA HIS A 98 15.28 4.54 6.13
C HIS A 98 15.32 3.18 5.41
N PRO A 99 16.22 2.27 5.83
CA PRO A 99 16.21 0.89 5.35
C PRO A 99 14.85 0.24 5.55
N ASP A 100 14.44 -0.62 4.62
CA ASP A 100 13.17 -1.34 4.69
C ASP A 100 13.29 -2.54 5.66
N PRO A 101 12.71 -2.48 6.87
CA PRO A 101 12.81 -3.56 7.85
C PRO A 101 12.12 -4.84 7.39
N ALA A 102 11.24 -4.77 6.39
CA ALA A 102 10.58 -5.94 5.83
C ALA A 102 11.54 -6.81 5.02
N LEU A 103 12.69 -6.30 4.57
CA LEU A 103 13.67 -7.09 3.79
C LEU A 103 14.52 -8.02 4.66
N ASP A 104 14.40 -7.95 5.98
CA ASP A 104 15.09 -8.84 6.91
C ASP A 104 14.54 -10.27 6.83
N ASP A 105 15.45 -11.26 6.77
CA ASP A 105 15.10 -12.68 6.65
C ASP A 105 14.22 -13.18 7.81
N THR A 106 14.40 -12.61 9.02
CA THR A 106 13.57 -12.94 10.18
C THR A 106 12.12 -12.50 9.95
N VAL A 107 11.93 -11.30 9.40
CA VAL A 107 10.60 -10.76 9.10
C VAL A 107 9.94 -11.58 7.98
N GLN A 108 10.69 -11.92 6.93
CA GLN A 108 10.20 -12.77 5.85
C GLN A 108 9.77 -14.15 6.37
N THR A 109 10.58 -14.79 7.21
CA THR A 109 10.26 -16.09 7.81
C THR A 109 8.97 -16.03 8.64
N VAL A 110 8.79 -14.99 9.47
CA VAL A 110 7.57 -14.79 10.25
C VAL A 110 6.35 -14.56 9.35
N LEU A 111 6.49 -13.73 8.31
CA LEU A 111 5.41 -13.48 7.34
C LEU A 111 4.96 -14.76 6.63
N GLU A 112 5.90 -15.63 6.23
CA GLU A 112 5.54 -16.89 5.63
C GLU A 112 4.78 -17.79 6.60
N GLY A 113 5.18 -17.83 7.88
CA GLY A 113 4.45 -18.53 8.93
C GLY A 113 3.00 -18.03 9.05
N ILE A 114 2.83 -16.71 9.17
CA ILE A 114 1.50 -16.06 9.21
C ILE A 114 0.67 -16.41 7.97
N LYS A 115 1.27 -16.35 6.78
CA LYS A 115 0.60 -16.64 5.51
C LYS A 115 0.10 -18.09 5.44
N ARG A 116 0.90 -19.05 5.94
CA ARG A 116 0.51 -20.47 6.01
C ARG A 116 -0.61 -20.71 7.02
N THR A 117 -0.61 -19.98 8.14
CA THR A 117 -1.63 -20.12 9.19
C THR A 117 -2.96 -19.49 8.82
N LEU A 118 -2.96 -18.28 8.25
CA LEU A 118 -4.20 -17.53 7.97
C LEU A 118 -4.83 -17.86 6.62
N GLY A 119 -4.05 -18.43 5.69
CA GLY A 119 -4.44 -18.50 4.29
C GLY A 119 -4.45 -17.11 3.62
N THR A 120 -4.57 -17.09 2.29
CA THR A 120 -4.55 -15.84 1.50
C THR A 120 -5.81 -15.58 0.71
N GLU A 121 -6.80 -16.47 0.80
CA GLU A 121 -8.04 -16.32 0.06
C GLU A 121 -8.85 -15.15 0.66
N PRO A 122 -9.20 -14.12 -0.13
CA PRO A 122 -10.09 -13.08 0.34
C PRO A 122 -11.45 -13.71 0.63
N GLY A 123 -11.91 -13.61 1.88
CA GLY A 123 -13.29 -13.98 2.22
C GLY A 123 -14.23 -13.15 1.37
N GLN A 124 -14.91 -13.79 0.41
CA GLN A 124 -15.91 -13.11 -0.40
C GLN A 124 -17.05 -12.67 0.51
N ALA A 125 -17.49 -11.42 0.37
CA ALA A 125 -18.73 -11.02 1.01
C ALA A 125 -19.86 -11.93 0.47
N PRO A 126 -20.76 -12.43 1.34
CA PRO A 126 -21.92 -13.16 0.85
C PRO A 126 -22.66 -12.29 -0.15
N ALA A 127 -23.17 -12.91 -1.22
CA ALA A 127 -23.97 -12.19 -2.19
C ALA A 127 -25.14 -11.50 -1.47
N PHE A 128 -25.28 -10.18 -1.65
CA PHE A 128 -26.42 -9.46 -1.09
C PHE A 128 -27.70 -9.92 -1.80
N GLU A 129 -28.72 -10.30 -1.05
CA GLU A 129 -30.05 -10.57 -1.58
C GLU A 129 -30.61 -9.27 -2.19
N ILE A 130 -31.10 -9.35 -3.44
CA ILE A 130 -31.56 -8.19 -4.22
C ILE A 130 -32.61 -7.35 -3.47
N GLU A 131 -33.44 -7.98 -2.65
CA GLU A 131 -34.49 -7.30 -1.88
C GLU A 131 -33.93 -6.48 -0.70
N GLU A 132 -32.87 -6.95 -0.03
CA GLU A 132 -32.22 -6.19 1.05
C GLU A 132 -31.53 -4.94 0.49
N PHE A 133 -30.93 -5.04 -0.69
CA PHE A 133 -30.29 -3.92 -1.37
C PHE A 133 -31.30 -2.85 -1.81
N LYS A 134 -32.43 -3.27 -2.42
CA LYS A 134 -33.52 -2.35 -2.80
C LYS A 134 -34.08 -1.60 -1.58
N HIS A 135 -34.26 -2.31 -0.46
CA HIS A 135 -34.76 -1.71 0.78
C HIS A 135 -33.79 -0.65 1.32
N LYS A 136 -32.49 -0.97 1.40
CA LYS A 136 -31.47 -0.05 1.91
C LYS A 136 -31.29 1.19 1.02
N ILE A 137 -31.38 1.06 -0.31
CA ILE A 137 -31.28 2.21 -1.23
C ILE A 137 -32.47 3.15 -1.10
N ARG A 138 -33.70 2.63 -0.98
CA ARG A 138 -34.91 3.45 -0.89
C ARG A 138 -34.98 4.31 0.38
N LEU A 139 -34.18 3.99 1.40
CA LEU A 139 -34.13 4.68 2.68
C LEU A 139 -32.99 5.70 2.78
N ILE A 140 -32.22 5.91 1.72
CA ILE A 140 -31.24 7.00 1.67
C ILE A 140 -32.00 8.28 1.29
N PRO A 141 -32.02 9.31 2.15
CA PRO A 141 -32.76 10.55 1.92
C PRO A 141 -32.23 11.37 0.73
#